data_AF-A0A368QRS4-F1
#
_entry.id   AF-A0A368QRS4-F1
#
_cell.length_a   1.000
_cell.length_b   1.000
_cell.length_c   1.000
_cell.angle_alpha   90.00
_cell.angle_beta   90.00
_cell.angle_gamma   90.00
#
_symmetry.space_group_name_H-M   'P 1'
#
loop_
_entity.id
_entity.type
_entity.pdbx_description
1 polymer ?
#
loop_
_entity_poly.entity_id
_entity_poly.type
_entity_poly.pdbx_seq_one_letter_code
_entity_poly.pdbx_strand_id
1 'polypeptide(L)'
;MASDDDGTMFRAGGSSSSLKLTAGKCSVRAHSHRPPAQALPFTPPNAIKVPSPGWKKQDLMQEISRTLKSVSSNLLERFVDTAYRFSEQHSLNELRFGKAVKDSANTNIFEHGGRAFAVSENHLPYEIDINNLNTLEPYSINGAWSQPFTSHPKKIQGSGDLVIMGTNSEKPHYVLGVVSADGERLLHKVDLKFEEGKFINDIRVTTRYNIIMDYPLRFGISRTLLQKPFIENDMNGKSRIGVMPRFGDADSIIWFDVENHCSYHLFNCFEDENEVVVRGCRILVSIIPSDRYRADKSKWYGRAFLQPDKDSEDFDPSLDVILFSHPYEWRLNLESGTTNEGYITSEKVAMDFPVINDKFIGIRNKYGYAQVVDSLATSKTGNILTVVIFEKSSSSQLFLLSFLLHNPCSWHV
;
A
#
# COMPACT_ATOMS: atom_id res chain seq x y z
N MET A 1 -42.36 56.67 -31.72
CA MET A 1 -42.76 56.39 -33.12
C MET A 1 -42.32 54.96 -33.38
N ALA A 2 -43.12 53.91 -33.15
CA ALA A 2 -44.29 53.46 -33.94
C ALA A 2 -43.92 53.34 -35.43
N SER A 3 -44.06 52.21 -36.14
CA SER A 3 -45.11 51.17 -36.07
C SER A 3 -44.79 49.96 -36.98
N ASP A 4 -45.29 48.78 -36.58
CA ASP A 4 -45.95 47.66 -37.31
C ASP A 4 -45.33 47.01 -38.57
N ASP A 5 -45.67 45.79 -39.01
CA ASP A 5 -46.06 44.44 -38.50
C ASP A 5 -46.30 43.58 -39.79
N ASP A 6 -46.49 42.25 -39.65
CA ASP A 6 -46.76 41.16 -40.65
C ASP A 6 -45.54 40.24 -40.91
N GLY A 7 -45.57 38.90 -40.77
CA GLY A 7 -46.64 37.93 -40.66
C GLY A 7 -46.53 36.88 -41.78
N THR A 8 -46.06 35.64 -41.52
CA THR A 8 -46.58 34.35 -42.08
C THR A 8 -45.76 33.10 -41.75
N MET A 9 -46.49 32.00 -41.45
CA MET A 9 -46.05 30.60 -41.27
C MET A 9 -45.68 29.90 -42.59
N PHE A 10 -44.83 28.87 -42.53
CA PHE A 10 -44.96 27.68 -43.39
C PHE A 10 -44.61 26.35 -42.69
N ARG A 11 -45.35 25.33 -43.12
CA ARG A 11 -45.48 23.93 -42.68
C ARG A 11 -44.20 23.09 -42.83
N ALA A 12 -44.07 22.05 -41.99
CA ALA A 12 -43.33 20.84 -42.33
C ALA A 12 -44.25 19.61 -42.16
N GLY A 13 -44.43 18.87 -43.24
CA GLY A 13 -45.27 17.68 -43.33
C GLY A 13 -44.63 16.43 -42.73
N GLY A 14 -45.48 15.49 -42.34
CA GLY A 14 -45.06 14.17 -41.89
C GLY A 14 -44.68 13.22 -43.03
N SER A 15 -43.85 12.25 -42.71
CA SER A 15 -43.89 10.93 -43.33
C SER A 15 -43.81 9.88 -42.23
N SER A 16 -44.80 8.99 -42.27
CA SER A 16 -45.01 7.87 -41.36
C SER A 16 -44.22 6.65 -41.84
N SER A 17 -43.54 5.96 -40.92
CA SER A 17 -43.33 4.51 -41.04
C SER A 17 -43.50 3.87 -39.66
N SER A 18 -44.47 2.96 -39.63
CA SER A 18 -44.98 2.23 -38.47
C SER A 18 -44.07 1.08 -38.07
N LEU A 19 -43.74 0.97 -36.78
CA LEU A 19 -43.33 -0.30 -36.17
C LEU A 19 -44.18 -0.54 -34.92
N LYS A 20 -44.99 -1.59 -35.01
CA LYS A 20 -45.97 -2.06 -34.04
C LYS A 20 -45.26 -2.53 -32.76
N LEU A 21 -45.59 -1.94 -31.62
CA LEU A 21 -45.31 -2.51 -30.29
C LEU A 21 -46.40 -3.55 -29.98
N THR A 22 -46.03 -4.82 -30.04
CA THR A 22 -46.86 -5.92 -29.54
C THR A 22 -46.84 -5.92 -28.01
N ALA A 23 -48.02 -5.74 -27.42
CA ALA A 23 -48.24 -5.85 -25.98
C ALA A 23 -48.09 -7.31 -25.53
N GLY A 24 -46.92 -7.66 -25.00
CA GLY A 24 -46.72 -8.88 -24.22
C GLY A 24 -47.27 -8.70 -22.81
N LYS A 25 -48.29 -9.49 -22.45
CA LYS A 25 -48.79 -9.60 -21.08
C LYS A 25 -47.65 -10.04 -20.15
N CYS A 26 -47.25 -9.19 -19.21
CA CYS A 26 -46.46 -9.62 -18.06
C CYS A 26 -47.35 -9.53 -16.82
N SER A 27 -47.71 -10.68 -16.27
CA SER A 27 -48.49 -10.81 -15.05
C SER A 27 -47.72 -10.28 -13.85
N VAL A 28 -48.25 -9.26 -13.19
CA VAL A 28 -47.78 -8.81 -11.88
C VAL A 28 -48.16 -9.88 -10.85
N ARG A 29 -47.19 -10.63 -10.36
CA ARG A 29 -47.35 -11.52 -9.20
C ARG A 29 -46.89 -10.73 -7.97
N ALA A 30 -47.85 -10.26 -7.19
CA ALA A 30 -47.58 -9.71 -5.87
C ALA A 30 -47.00 -10.83 -4.98
N HIS A 31 -45.71 -10.72 -4.63
CA HIS A 31 -45.12 -11.53 -3.59
C HIS A 31 -44.88 -10.67 -2.34
N SER A 32 -45.47 -11.16 -1.25
CA SER A 32 -45.47 -10.69 0.13
C SER A 32 -44.18 -9.99 0.59
N HIS A 33 -44.36 -8.90 1.34
CA HIS A 33 -43.34 -8.27 2.18
C HIS A 33 -42.51 -9.32 2.95
N ARG A 34 -41.21 -9.41 2.61
CA ARG A 34 -40.20 -9.96 3.52
C ARG A 34 -39.74 -8.83 4.45
N PRO A 35 -39.60 -9.08 5.76
CA PRO A 35 -38.96 -8.12 6.67
C PRO A 35 -37.50 -7.90 6.24
N PRO A 36 -36.88 -6.77 6.62
CA PRO A 36 -35.49 -6.49 6.27
C PRO A 36 -34.62 -7.64 6.76
N ALA A 37 -33.82 -8.20 5.85
CA ALA A 37 -32.88 -9.27 6.18
C ALA A 37 -32.00 -8.79 7.33
N GLN A 38 -32.01 -9.51 8.44
CA GLN A 38 -31.01 -9.38 9.49
C GLN A 38 -29.63 -9.41 8.83
N ALA A 39 -28.77 -8.44 9.16
CA ALA A 39 -27.39 -8.44 8.74
C ALA A 39 -26.78 -9.80 9.11
N LEU A 40 -26.35 -10.56 8.10
CA LEU A 40 -25.61 -11.79 8.32
C LEU A 40 -24.36 -11.44 9.15
N PRO A 41 -24.06 -12.17 10.24
CA PRO A 41 -22.83 -11.95 10.98
C PRO A 41 -21.64 -12.14 10.02
N PHE A 42 -20.81 -11.11 9.94
CA PHE A 42 -19.55 -11.13 9.20
C PHE A 42 -18.68 -12.24 9.77
N THR A 43 -18.39 -13.27 8.97
CA THR A 43 -17.35 -14.25 9.28
C THR A 43 -16.15 -13.90 8.40
N PRO A 44 -15.02 -13.44 8.96
CA PRO A 44 -13.83 -13.16 8.17
C PRO A 44 -13.40 -14.42 7.41
N PRO A 45 -12.76 -14.32 6.22
CA PRO A 45 -12.30 -15.48 5.46
C PRO A 45 -11.27 -16.39 6.16
N ASN A 46 -10.90 -16.11 7.41
CA ASN A 46 -9.96 -16.87 8.23
C ASN A 46 -10.46 -17.00 9.68
N ALA A 47 -11.66 -17.54 9.89
CA ALA A 47 -12.07 -17.92 11.24
C ALA A 47 -11.07 -18.96 11.80
N ILE A 48 -10.24 -18.54 12.76
CA ILE A 48 -9.41 -19.45 13.55
C ILE A 48 -10.39 -20.37 14.28
N LYS A 49 -10.20 -21.68 14.17
CA LYS A 49 -10.89 -22.62 15.06
C LYS A 49 -10.39 -22.33 16.47
N VAL A 50 -11.23 -21.68 17.28
CA VAL A 50 -10.95 -21.40 18.69
C VAL A 50 -10.60 -22.72 19.39
N PRO A 51 -9.50 -22.79 20.17
CA PRO A 51 -9.00 -24.03 20.74
C PRO A 51 -9.98 -24.60 21.78
N SER A 52 -10.19 -25.91 21.72
CA SER A 52 -10.75 -26.69 22.83
C SER A 52 -9.66 -26.99 23.88
N PRO A 53 -10.00 -27.19 25.17
CA PRO A 53 -9.01 -27.48 26.20
C PRO A 53 -8.31 -28.83 25.90
N GLY A 54 -6.99 -28.81 25.69
CA GLY A 54 -6.20 -30.04 25.53
C GLY A 54 -5.06 -30.03 24.51
N TRP A 55 -4.85 -28.94 23.76
CA TRP A 55 -3.77 -28.87 22.77
C TRP A 55 -2.37 -28.85 23.43
N LYS A 56 -1.45 -29.68 22.93
CA LYS A 56 -0.04 -29.64 23.36
C LYS A 56 0.66 -28.46 22.67
N LYS A 57 1.65 -27.85 23.33
CA LYS A 57 2.44 -26.69 22.84
C LYS A 57 2.90 -26.84 21.37
N GLN A 58 3.19 -28.06 20.94
CA GLN A 58 3.65 -28.37 19.59
C GLN A 58 2.56 -28.23 18.51
N ASP A 59 1.30 -28.52 18.85
CA ASP A 59 0.15 -28.42 17.93
C ASP A 59 -0.21 -26.95 17.69
N LEU A 60 -0.16 -26.12 18.74
CA LEU A 60 -0.34 -24.67 18.65
C LEU A 60 0.75 -24.03 17.77
N MET A 61 2.01 -24.45 17.94
CA MET A 61 3.11 -23.95 17.12
C MET A 61 2.99 -24.38 15.65
N GLN A 62 2.46 -25.57 15.37
CA GLN A 62 2.16 -26.00 14.00
C GLN A 62 0.99 -25.24 13.37
N GLU A 63 -0.05 -24.95 14.14
CA GLU A 63 -1.17 -24.11 13.68
C GLU A 63 -0.70 -22.69 13.39
N ILE A 64 0.04 -22.07 14.33
CA ILE A 64 0.65 -20.74 14.13
C ILE A 64 1.57 -20.75 12.91
N SER A 65 2.40 -21.79 12.72
CA SER A 65 3.26 -21.89 11.54
C SER A 65 2.48 -22.05 10.24
N ARG A 66 1.39 -22.84 10.22
CA ARG A 66 0.47 -22.95 9.08
C ARG A 66 -0.24 -21.64 8.79
N THR A 67 -0.70 -20.95 9.83
CA THR A 67 -1.32 -19.62 9.73
C THR A 67 -0.32 -18.61 9.18
N LEU A 68 0.92 -18.57 9.67
CA LEU A 68 1.96 -17.65 9.18
C LEU A 68 2.36 -17.93 7.73
N LYS A 69 2.48 -19.21 7.33
CA LYS A 69 2.72 -19.59 5.93
C LYS A 69 1.55 -19.17 5.03
N SER A 70 0.32 -19.38 5.47
CA SER A 70 -0.90 -18.93 4.79
C SER A 70 -0.95 -17.39 4.72
N VAL A 71 -0.56 -16.68 5.78
CA VAL A 71 -0.54 -15.21 5.82
C VAL A 71 0.47 -14.64 4.81
N SER A 72 1.66 -15.25 4.65
CA SER A 72 2.67 -14.80 3.67
C SER A 72 2.20 -14.92 2.22
N SER A 73 1.62 -16.06 1.81
CA SER A 73 1.06 -16.20 0.45
C SER A 73 -0.18 -15.32 0.25
N ASN A 74 -1.01 -15.19 1.29
CA ASN A 74 -2.16 -14.28 1.27
C ASN A 74 -1.76 -12.80 1.25
N LEU A 75 -0.59 -12.40 1.77
CA LEU A 75 -0.21 -10.98 1.84
C LEU A 75 -0.02 -10.41 0.43
N LEU A 76 0.64 -11.15 -0.45
CA LEU A 76 0.81 -10.77 -1.85
C LEU A 76 -0.54 -10.74 -2.58
N GLU A 77 -1.37 -11.77 -2.44
CA GLU A 77 -2.71 -11.80 -3.04
C GLU A 77 -3.62 -10.67 -2.51
N ARG A 78 -3.54 -10.35 -1.22
CA ARG A 78 -4.28 -9.23 -0.60
C ARG A 78 -3.75 -7.89 -1.03
N PHE A 79 -2.44 -7.72 -1.17
CA PHE A 79 -1.85 -6.51 -1.71
C PHE A 79 -2.33 -6.30 -3.15
N VAL A 80 -2.28 -7.36 -3.98
CA VAL A 80 -2.81 -7.36 -5.35
C VAL A 80 -4.32 -7.05 -5.37
N ASP A 81 -5.15 -7.66 -4.52
CA ASP A 81 -6.59 -7.38 -4.41
C ASP A 81 -6.86 -5.93 -3.97
N THR A 82 -6.06 -5.41 -3.05
CA THR A 82 -6.18 -4.02 -2.58
C THR A 82 -5.84 -3.04 -3.70
N ALA A 83 -4.69 -3.22 -4.35
CA ALA A 83 -4.28 -2.43 -5.51
C ALA A 83 -5.29 -2.54 -6.68
N TYR A 84 -5.88 -3.72 -6.87
CA TYR A 84 -6.92 -3.96 -7.85
C TYR A 84 -8.21 -3.17 -7.54
N ARG A 85 -8.75 -3.29 -6.32
CA ARG A 85 -9.94 -2.54 -5.89
C ARG A 85 -9.73 -1.03 -5.93
N PHE A 86 -8.53 -0.59 -5.54
CA PHE A 86 -8.14 0.82 -5.57
C PHE A 86 -8.09 1.39 -6.99
N SER A 87 -7.61 0.62 -7.96
CA SER A 87 -7.50 1.08 -9.36
C SER A 87 -8.81 1.03 -10.15
N GLU A 88 -9.67 0.02 -9.98
CA GLU A 88 -10.65 -0.32 -11.03
C GLU A 88 -12.13 -0.07 -10.70
N GLN A 89 -12.54 -0.09 -9.43
CA GLN A 89 -13.96 0.02 -9.06
C GLN A 89 -14.34 1.39 -8.51
N HIS A 90 -13.51 2.42 -8.71
CA HIS A 90 -13.69 3.73 -8.10
C HIS A 90 -15.07 4.34 -8.39
N SER A 91 -15.49 4.40 -9.65
CA SER A 91 -16.79 4.97 -10.03
C SER A 91 -17.99 4.15 -9.55
N LEU A 92 -17.88 2.82 -9.54
CA LEU A 92 -18.97 1.93 -9.08
C LEU A 92 -19.09 1.95 -7.55
N ASN A 93 -17.97 1.99 -6.84
CA ASN A 93 -17.94 2.11 -5.39
C ASN A 93 -18.44 3.49 -4.97
N GLU A 94 -18.05 4.56 -5.68
CA GLU A 94 -18.55 5.91 -5.42
C GLU A 94 -20.08 5.95 -5.53
N LEU A 95 -20.64 5.39 -6.61
CA LEU A 95 -22.08 5.33 -6.81
C LEU A 95 -22.82 4.47 -5.76
N ARG A 96 -22.18 3.39 -5.27
CA ARG A 96 -22.83 2.39 -4.41
C ARG A 96 -22.65 2.66 -2.92
N PHE A 97 -21.52 3.25 -2.53
CA PHE A 97 -21.09 3.41 -1.14
C PHE A 97 -20.73 4.85 -0.79
N GLY A 98 -20.78 5.79 -1.75
CA GLY A 98 -20.36 7.18 -1.54
C GLY A 98 -18.85 7.33 -1.27
N LYS A 99 -18.07 6.31 -1.66
CA LYS A 99 -16.61 6.28 -1.53
C LYS A 99 -15.99 5.52 -2.70
N ALA A 100 -14.91 6.04 -3.27
CA ALA A 100 -14.21 5.41 -4.40
C ALA A 100 -13.63 4.03 -4.06
N VAL A 101 -13.25 3.76 -2.81
CA VAL A 101 -12.59 2.49 -2.45
C VAL A 101 -13.32 1.86 -1.26
N LYS A 102 -13.69 0.59 -1.41
CA LYS A 102 -14.31 -0.21 -0.34
C LYS A 102 -13.33 -0.39 0.83
N ASP A 103 -13.80 -0.22 2.05
CA ASP A 103 -13.03 -0.48 3.27
C ASP A 103 -12.80 -1.99 3.45
N SER A 104 -11.55 -2.46 3.45
CA SER A 104 -11.19 -3.88 3.52
C SER A 104 -10.28 -4.27 4.68
N ALA A 105 -9.55 -3.32 5.29
CA ALA A 105 -8.67 -3.54 6.45
C ALA A 105 -7.76 -4.78 6.29
N ASN A 106 -7.21 -4.99 5.10
CA ASN A 106 -6.59 -6.24 4.68
C ASN A 106 -5.07 -6.15 4.45
N THR A 107 -4.46 -4.98 4.64
CA THR A 107 -3.05 -4.73 4.29
C THR A 107 -2.10 -5.06 5.43
N ASN A 108 -2.39 -4.64 6.66
CA ASN A 108 -1.51 -4.88 7.81
C ASN A 108 -2.30 -5.00 9.12
N ILE A 109 -1.63 -5.54 10.15
CA ILE A 109 -2.04 -5.49 11.56
C ILE A 109 -0.93 -4.80 12.34
N PHE A 110 -1.26 -3.85 13.21
CA PHE A 110 -0.30 -3.18 14.08
C PHE A 110 -0.81 -3.00 15.51
N GLU A 111 0.12 -2.83 16.45
CA GLU A 111 -0.19 -2.59 17.87
C GLU A 111 0.19 -1.19 18.32
N HIS A 112 -0.72 -0.52 19.00
CA HIS A 112 -0.49 0.81 19.58
C HIS A 112 -1.34 1.06 20.81
N GLY A 113 -0.78 1.69 21.85
CA GLY A 113 -1.52 1.96 23.09
C GLY A 113 -2.08 0.71 23.78
N GLY A 114 -1.46 -0.47 23.61
CA GLY A 114 -1.97 -1.74 24.15
C GLY A 114 -3.15 -2.35 23.39
N ARG A 115 -3.49 -1.81 22.21
CA ARG A 115 -4.56 -2.28 21.32
C ARG A 115 -3.98 -2.80 20.00
N ALA A 116 -4.73 -3.66 19.32
CA ALA A 116 -4.38 -4.20 18.00
C ALA A 116 -5.36 -3.68 16.95
N PHE A 117 -4.85 -3.39 15.76
CA PHE A 117 -5.63 -2.77 14.68
C PHE A 117 -5.38 -3.45 13.35
N ALA A 118 -6.44 -3.69 12.56
CA ALA A 118 -6.33 -4.01 11.14
C ALA A 118 -6.53 -2.77 10.27
N VAL A 119 -5.71 -2.65 9.23
CA VAL A 119 -5.62 -1.41 8.45
C VAL A 119 -5.48 -1.67 6.95
N SER A 120 -6.06 -0.77 6.16
CA SER A 120 -5.82 -0.59 4.74
C SER A 120 -5.77 0.91 4.43
N GLU A 121 -4.99 1.30 3.42
CA GLU A 121 -4.54 2.69 3.18
C GLU A 121 -5.67 3.67 2.85
N ASN A 122 -6.88 3.18 2.60
CA ASN A 122 -8.04 3.95 2.15
C ASN A 122 -9.03 4.32 3.27
N HIS A 123 -8.83 3.85 4.52
CA HIS A 123 -9.74 4.16 5.62
C HIS A 123 -9.05 4.25 6.99
N LEU A 124 -9.84 4.53 8.03
CA LEU A 124 -9.39 4.41 9.41
C LEU A 124 -9.17 2.92 9.76
N PRO A 125 -8.20 2.62 10.62
CA PRO A 125 -7.96 1.25 11.03
C PRO A 125 -9.08 0.78 11.97
N TYR A 126 -9.44 -0.50 11.92
CA TYR A 126 -10.42 -1.09 12.82
C TYR A 126 -9.70 -1.75 13.99
N GLU A 127 -10.15 -1.49 15.21
CA GLU A 127 -9.62 -2.19 16.38
C GLU A 127 -10.07 -3.67 16.37
N ILE A 128 -9.21 -4.57 16.82
CA ILE A 128 -9.47 -6.00 16.91
C ILE A 128 -9.18 -6.48 18.34
N ASP A 129 -10.12 -7.20 18.92
CA ASP A 129 -9.89 -7.93 20.17
C ASP A 129 -8.98 -9.13 19.91
N ILE A 130 -7.75 -9.10 20.40
CA ILE A 130 -6.75 -10.14 20.14
C ILE A 130 -7.12 -11.51 20.74
N ASN A 131 -8.05 -11.57 21.71
CA ASN A 131 -8.42 -12.82 22.37
C ASN A 131 -9.41 -13.65 21.54
N ASN A 132 -10.25 -13.00 20.72
CA ASN A 132 -11.32 -13.65 19.96
C ASN A 132 -11.41 -13.21 18.49
N LEU A 133 -10.60 -12.24 18.08
CA LEU A 133 -10.53 -11.65 16.73
C LEU A 133 -11.81 -10.94 16.26
N ASN A 134 -12.69 -10.54 17.19
CA ASN A 134 -13.83 -9.71 16.86
C ASN A 134 -13.38 -8.32 16.43
N THR A 135 -14.00 -7.81 15.37
CA THR A 135 -13.85 -6.42 14.92
C THR A 135 -14.60 -5.50 15.88
N LEU A 136 -13.91 -4.49 16.39
CA LEU A 136 -14.45 -3.41 17.19
C LEU A 136 -14.64 -2.16 16.31
N GLU A 137 -14.81 -1.00 16.94
CA GLU A 137 -15.02 0.26 16.23
C GLU A 137 -13.78 0.73 15.47
N PRO A 138 -13.95 1.58 14.44
CA PRO A 138 -12.84 2.29 13.82
C PRO A 138 -12.06 3.11 14.86
N TYR A 139 -10.74 3.14 14.72
CA TYR A 139 -9.87 3.89 15.60
C TYR A 139 -10.18 5.38 15.54
N SER A 140 -10.64 5.91 16.67
CA SER A 140 -10.93 7.32 16.84
C SER A 140 -9.94 7.93 17.81
N ILE A 141 -9.16 8.90 17.34
CA ILE A 141 -8.30 9.73 18.19
C ILE A 141 -9.13 10.92 18.66
N ASN A 142 -10.25 10.65 19.33
CA ASN A 142 -11.25 11.66 19.74
C ASN A 142 -11.69 12.59 18.59
N GLY A 143 -11.80 12.05 17.38
CA GLY A 143 -12.12 12.81 16.16
C GLY A 143 -11.01 13.74 15.62
N ALA A 144 -9.82 13.77 16.23
CA ALA A 144 -8.73 14.64 15.78
C ALA A 144 -8.13 14.22 14.42
N TRP A 145 -8.25 12.94 14.06
CA TRP A 145 -7.83 12.39 12.78
C TRP A 145 -9.03 11.97 11.94
N SER A 146 -9.04 12.41 10.68
CA SER A 146 -10.13 12.20 9.73
C SER A 146 -9.63 11.81 8.33
N GLN A 147 -8.34 11.54 8.21
CA GLN A 147 -7.70 11.19 6.94
C GLN A 147 -7.64 9.66 6.79
N PRO A 148 -7.45 9.13 5.57
CA PRO A 148 -7.01 7.76 5.39
C PRO A 148 -5.76 7.47 6.23
N PHE A 149 -5.56 6.21 6.61
CA PHE A 149 -4.51 5.83 7.54
C PHE A 149 -3.55 4.87 6.86
N THR A 150 -2.26 5.20 6.84
CA THR A 150 -1.23 4.31 6.28
C THR A 150 -1.29 2.92 6.89
N SER A 151 -1.14 1.89 6.08
CA SER A 151 -0.96 0.52 6.56
C SER A 151 0.39 0.29 7.23
N HIS A 152 1.31 1.25 7.15
CA HIS A 152 2.69 1.12 7.64
C HIS A 152 3.04 2.19 8.69
N PRO A 153 2.25 2.39 9.75
CA PRO A 153 2.57 3.37 10.77
C PRO A 153 3.85 2.99 11.51
N LYS A 154 4.62 3.96 12.01
CA LYS A 154 5.92 3.71 12.65
C LYS A 154 5.93 4.19 14.09
N LYS A 155 6.22 3.28 15.01
CA LYS A 155 6.42 3.59 16.42
C LYS A 155 7.83 4.16 16.63
N ILE A 156 7.91 5.30 17.28
CA ILE A 156 9.16 5.97 17.61
C ILE A 156 9.80 5.26 18.79
N GLN A 157 11.08 4.93 18.67
CA GLN A 157 11.83 4.40 19.81
C GLN A 157 12.02 5.44 20.91
N GLY A 158 11.92 5.00 22.16
CA GLY A 158 12.02 5.88 23.33
C GLY A 158 10.67 6.43 23.74
N SER A 159 10.03 7.29 22.93
CA SER A 159 8.74 7.89 23.30
C SER A 159 7.57 6.92 23.19
N GLY A 160 7.62 5.99 22.22
CA GLY A 160 6.52 5.08 21.92
C GLY A 160 5.40 5.72 21.10
N ASP A 161 5.52 6.99 20.73
CA ASP A 161 4.55 7.68 19.87
C ASP A 161 4.51 7.05 18.46
N LEU A 162 3.38 7.19 17.77
CA LEU A 162 3.14 6.59 16.47
C LEU A 162 3.08 7.65 15.38
N VAL A 163 3.99 7.58 14.42
CA VAL A 163 3.94 8.39 13.20
C VAL A 163 3.03 7.73 12.18
N ILE A 164 2.12 8.52 11.64
CA ILE A 164 1.08 8.11 10.70
C ILE A 164 1.04 9.09 9.53
N MET A 165 0.49 8.65 8.41
CA MET A 165 0.16 9.52 7.28
C MET A 165 -1.17 9.13 6.67
N GLY A 166 -1.77 10.05 5.93
CA GLY A 166 -2.92 9.82 5.07
C GLY A 166 -2.73 10.53 3.74
N THR A 167 -2.98 9.80 2.65
CA THR A 167 -2.97 10.34 1.28
C THR A 167 -4.38 10.36 0.71
N ASN A 168 -4.71 11.41 -0.04
CA ASN A 168 -6.05 11.62 -0.59
C ASN A 168 -6.02 12.10 -2.05
N SER A 169 -7.06 11.75 -2.80
CA SER A 169 -7.30 12.26 -4.14
C SER A 169 -7.74 13.72 -4.15
N GLU A 170 -8.26 14.23 -3.02
CA GLU A 170 -8.67 15.62 -2.81
C GLU A 170 -7.77 16.30 -1.77
N LYS A 171 -7.79 17.63 -1.73
CA LYS A 171 -7.00 18.38 -0.74
C LYS A 171 -7.58 18.20 0.67
N PRO A 172 -6.73 18.06 1.71
CA PRO A 172 -5.27 17.96 1.64
C PRO A 172 -4.79 16.60 1.10
N HIS A 173 -3.87 16.62 0.13
CA HIS A 173 -3.43 15.40 -0.58
C HIS A 173 -2.51 14.51 0.26
N TYR A 174 -1.79 15.09 1.22
CA TYR A 174 -0.93 14.37 2.15
C TYR A 174 -0.97 15.04 3.51
N VAL A 175 -1.37 14.29 4.53
CA VAL A 175 -1.35 14.74 5.92
C VAL A 175 -0.49 13.80 6.73
N LEU A 176 0.44 14.36 7.51
CA LEU A 176 1.22 13.62 8.51
C LEU A 176 0.64 13.84 9.90
N GLY A 177 0.67 12.80 10.73
CA GLY A 177 0.27 12.85 12.12
C GLY A 177 1.28 12.18 13.05
N VAL A 178 1.31 12.61 14.31
CA VAL A 178 2.01 11.93 15.39
C VAL A 178 1.01 11.69 16.52
N VAL A 179 0.81 10.43 16.89
CA VAL A 179 -0.12 10.01 17.94
C VAL A 179 0.66 9.65 19.20
N SER A 180 0.17 10.03 20.37
CA SER A 180 0.80 9.71 21.64
C SER A 180 0.95 8.21 21.87
N ALA A 181 1.93 7.80 22.67
CA ALA A 181 2.23 6.40 22.98
C ALA A 181 1.04 5.57 23.52
N ASP A 182 0.11 6.20 24.24
CA ASP A 182 -1.14 5.60 24.72
C ASP A 182 -2.22 5.46 23.63
N GLY A 183 -2.05 6.12 22.49
CA GLY A 183 -3.03 6.14 21.39
C GLY A 183 -4.18 7.13 21.58
N GLU A 184 -4.16 7.98 22.61
CA GLU A 184 -5.34 8.78 22.98
C GLU A 184 -5.32 10.22 22.44
N ARG A 185 -4.14 10.74 22.06
CA ARG A 185 -3.98 12.14 21.65
C ARG A 185 -3.21 12.26 20.34
N LEU A 186 -3.67 13.16 19.49
CA LEU A 186 -2.92 13.60 18.32
C LEU A 186 -1.96 14.71 18.76
N LEU A 187 -0.67 14.40 18.81
CA LEU A 187 0.40 15.30 19.22
C LEU A 187 0.79 16.28 18.11
N HIS A 188 0.65 15.85 16.85
CA HIS A 188 0.97 16.65 15.67
C HIS A 188 0.04 16.31 14.52
N LYS A 189 -0.29 17.31 13.70
CA LYS A 189 -1.04 17.14 12.45
C LYS A 189 -0.64 18.23 11.49
N VAL A 190 -0.16 17.86 10.31
CA VAL A 190 0.32 18.80 9.31
C VAL A 190 -0.08 18.36 7.91
N ASP A 191 -0.64 19.28 7.13
CA ASP A 191 -0.82 19.15 5.68
C ASP A 191 0.49 19.52 4.99
N LEU A 192 1.09 18.58 4.25
CA LEU A 192 2.38 18.76 3.59
C LEU A 192 2.29 19.48 2.23
N LYS A 193 1.11 19.98 1.87
CA LYS A 193 0.90 20.87 0.71
C LYS A 193 1.29 20.26 -0.65
N PHE A 194 1.21 18.94 -0.77
CA PHE A 194 1.31 18.27 -2.07
C PHE A 194 0.28 18.85 -3.03
N GLU A 195 0.68 19.08 -4.29
CA GLU A 195 -0.17 19.72 -5.30
C GLU A 195 -1.22 18.76 -5.90
N GLU A 196 -0.94 17.46 -5.82
CA GLU A 196 -1.76 16.37 -6.36
C GLU A 196 -1.69 15.15 -5.45
N GLY A 197 -2.65 14.22 -5.60
CA GLY A 197 -2.64 12.94 -4.91
C GLY A 197 -1.45 12.08 -5.35
N LYS A 198 -0.65 11.61 -4.39
CA LYS A 198 0.49 10.72 -4.60
C LYS A 198 0.26 9.40 -3.88
N PHE A 199 0.42 8.29 -4.57
CA PHE A 199 0.30 6.96 -3.98
C PHE A 199 1.59 6.65 -3.22
N ILE A 200 1.66 7.05 -1.96
CA ILE A 200 2.79 6.83 -1.07
C ILE A 200 2.39 5.75 -0.07
N ASN A 201 3.02 4.57 -0.16
CA ASN A 201 2.59 3.37 0.55
C ASN A 201 3.19 3.30 1.98
N ASP A 202 4.50 3.50 2.10
CA ASP A 202 5.24 3.43 3.37
C ASP A 202 5.72 4.82 3.80
N ILE A 203 5.71 5.07 5.10
CA ILE A 203 6.35 6.22 5.76
C ILE A 203 7.45 5.70 6.66
N ARG A 204 8.59 6.39 6.72
CA ARG A 204 9.66 6.00 7.65
C ARG A 204 10.07 7.14 8.55
N VAL A 205 10.84 6.77 9.55
CA VAL A 205 11.27 7.65 10.62
C VAL A 205 12.72 7.38 10.93
N THR A 206 13.46 8.40 11.34
CA THR A 206 14.71 8.28 12.09
C THR A 206 14.44 8.63 13.56
N THR A 207 15.46 8.81 14.38
CA THR A 207 15.30 9.37 15.73
C THR A 207 14.71 10.78 15.70
N ARG A 208 15.14 11.65 14.77
CA ARG A 208 14.72 13.07 14.71
C ARG A 208 13.74 13.40 13.58
N TYR A 209 13.71 12.60 12.51
CA TYR A 209 13.05 12.98 11.26
C TYR A 209 11.92 12.02 10.86
N ASN A 210 10.94 12.57 10.13
CA ASN A 210 10.03 11.84 9.26
C ASN A 210 10.67 11.79 7.86
N ILE A 211 10.59 10.64 7.21
CA ILE A 211 11.10 10.39 5.87
C ILE A 211 9.91 10.20 4.93
N ILE A 212 9.79 11.10 3.96
CA ILE A 212 8.65 11.21 3.05
C ILE A 212 9.13 10.86 1.65
N MET A 213 8.55 9.83 1.06
CA MET A 213 8.84 9.45 -0.33
C MET A 213 7.92 10.24 -1.26
N ASP A 214 8.47 10.93 -2.26
CA ASP A 214 7.71 11.63 -3.32
C ASP A 214 8.16 11.10 -4.68
N TYR A 215 7.57 10.00 -5.11
CA TYR A 215 7.77 9.45 -6.45
C TYR A 215 6.55 9.70 -7.35
N PRO A 216 6.71 9.73 -8.68
CA PRO A 216 5.68 10.21 -9.62
C PRO A 216 4.58 9.18 -9.90
N LEU A 217 4.09 8.49 -8.86
CA LEU A 217 2.87 7.66 -8.91
C LEU A 217 1.68 8.50 -8.44
N ARG A 218 0.99 9.09 -9.40
CA ARG A 218 -0.08 10.07 -9.18
C ARG A 218 -1.43 9.36 -9.18
N PHE A 219 -2.34 9.77 -8.30
CA PHE A 219 -3.73 9.29 -8.33
C PHE A 219 -4.76 10.38 -8.05
N GLY A 220 -5.97 10.23 -8.58
CA GLY A 220 -7.10 11.07 -8.18
C GLY A 220 -8.16 11.31 -9.24
N ILE A 221 -9.36 11.68 -8.77
CA ILE A 221 -10.57 11.90 -9.59
C ILE A 221 -10.42 13.12 -10.52
N SER A 222 -9.68 14.16 -10.09
CA SER A 222 -9.40 15.31 -10.95
C SER A 222 -8.72 14.94 -12.28
N ARG A 223 -8.02 13.81 -12.29
CA ARG A 223 -7.34 13.28 -13.48
C ARG A 223 -8.31 12.62 -14.45
N THR A 224 -9.28 11.85 -13.94
CA THR A 224 -10.31 11.23 -14.79
C THR A 224 -11.23 12.27 -15.43
N LEU A 225 -11.49 13.40 -14.74
CA LEU A 225 -12.17 14.56 -15.33
C LEU A 225 -11.40 15.16 -16.53
N LEU A 226 -10.07 15.05 -16.54
CA LEU A 226 -9.19 15.44 -17.64
C LEU A 226 -8.94 14.29 -18.64
N GLN A 227 -9.74 13.23 -18.62
CA GLN A 227 -9.60 12.03 -19.46
C GLN A 227 -8.23 11.32 -19.30
N LYS A 228 -7.57 11.50 -18.15
CA LYS A 228 -6.34 10.79 -17.78
C LYS A 228 -6.66 9.59 -16.88
N PRO A 229 -5.78 8.57 -16.82
CA PRO A 229 -5.94 7.44 -15.91
C PRO A 229 -6.10 7.88 -14.44
N PHE A 230 -6.92 7.15 -13.68
CA PHE A 230 -7.11 7.41 -12.25
C PHE A 230 -5.78 7.30 -11.50
N ILE A 231 -4.95 6.32 -11.87
CA ILE A 231 -3.56 6.14 -11.42
C ILE A 231 -2.63 6.18 -12.62
N GLU A 232 -1.54 6.93 -12.50
CA GLU A 232 -0.49 6.97 -13.51
C GLU A 232 0.89 7.05 -12.85
N ASN A 233 1.81 6.19 -13.30
CA ASN A 233 3.22 6.40 -13.09
C ASN A 233 3.78 7.31 -14.20
N ASP A 234 4.11 8.53 -13.84
CA ASP A 234 4.74 9.49 -14.76
C ASP A 234 6.26 9.25 -14.81
N MET A 235 6.69 8.52 -15.83
CA MET A 235 8.09 8.14 -16.04
C MET A 235 9.02 9.33 -16.33
N ASN A 236 8.47 10.49 -16.68
CA ASN A 236 9.23 11.73 -16.88
C ASN A 236 9.22 12.61 -15.62
N GLY A 237 8.49 12.22 -14.58
CA GLY A 237 8.44 12.91 -13.31
C GLY A 237 9.77 12.80 -12.55
N LYS A 238 9.95 13.70 -11.59
CA LYS A 238 11.07 13.62 -10.64
C LYS A 238 10.65 12.82 -9.41
N SER A 239 11.56 11.97 -8.93
CA SER A 239 11.45 11.37 -7.61
C SER A 239 12.27 12.18 -6.61
N ARG A 240 11.76 12.32 -5.40
CA ARG A 240 12.43 13.04 -4.31
C ARG A 240 12.21 12.32 -2.98
N ILE A 241 13.14 12.50 -2.06
CA ILE A 241 12.98 12.07 -0.67
C ILE A 241 13.04 13.30 0.23
N GLY A 242 12.01 13.48 1.05
CA GLY A 242 11.88 14.56 2.01
C GLY A 242 12.36 14.14 3.39
N VAL A 243 13.25 14.93 3.99
CA VAL A 243 13.66 14.81 5.39
C VAL A 243 13.00 15.95 6.16
N MET A 244 12.06 15.62 7.03
CA MET A 244 11.30 16.60 7.81
C MET A 244 11.53 16.40 9.31
N PRO A 245 11.85 17.45 10.10
CA PRO A 245 11.84 17.34 11.56
C PRO A 245 10.54 16.70 12.08
N ARG A 246 10.61 15.90 13.15
CA ARG A 246 9.46 15.10 13.64
C ARG A 246 8.16 15.89 13.74
N PHE A 247 8.26 17.10 14.29
CA PHE A 247 7.15 18.03 14.56
C PHE A 247 7.20 19.25 13.64
N GLY A 248 7.90 19.16 12.53
CA GLY A 248 8.02 20.22 11.53
C GLY A 248 6.75 20.39 10.69
N ASP A 249 6.78 21.40 9.83
CA ASP A 249 5.74 21.70 8.84
C ASP A 249 6.23 21.47 7.39
N ALA A 250 5.39 21.78 6.41
CA ALA A 250 5.71 21.63 4.99
C ALA A 250 6.96 22.43 4.56
N ASP A 251 7.19 23.61 5.15
CA ASP A 251 8.32 24.49 4.81
C ASP A 251 9.63 24.01 5.45
N SER A 252 9.53 23.18 6.50
CA SER A 252 10.69 22.57 7.16
C SER A 252 11.26 21.33 6.45
N ILE A 253 10.63 20.86 5.36
CA ILE A 253 11.09 19.67 4.63
C ILE A 253 12.31 20.01 3.78
N ILE A 254 13.39 19.26 3.97
CA ILE A 254 14.56 19.28 3.08
C ILE A 254 14.34 18.21 2.01
N TRP A 255 14.20 18.63 0.76
CA TRP A 255 13.98 17.74 -0.37
C TRP A 255 15.28 17.38 -1.08
N PHE A 256 15.47 16.09 -1.35
CA PHE A 256 16.58 15.55 -2.12
C PHE A 256 16.05 14.96 -3.42
N ASP A 257 16.56 15.44 -4.56
CA ASP A 257 16.31 14.80 -5.85
C ASP A 257 17.03 13.43 -5.87
N VAL A 258 16.34 12.41 -6.38
CA VAL A 258 16.84 11.03 -6.54
C VAL A 258 16.44 10.48 -7.90
N GLU A 259 17.08 9.39 -8.34
CA GLU A 259 16.70 8.72 -9.58
C GLU A 259 15.21 8.32 -9.59
N ASN A 260 14.55 8.46 -10.74
CA ASN A 260 13.13 8.14 -10.86
C ASN A 260 12.88 6.66 -10.53
N HIS A 261 11.90 6.40 -9.67
CA HIS A 261 11.54 5.06 -9.20
C HIS A 261 10.13 5.05 -8.59
N CYS A 262 9.67 3.87 -8.18
CA CYS A 262 8.61 3.65 -7.21
C CYS A 262 9.17 2.83 -6.05
N SER A 263 8.67 3.04 -4.84
CA SER A 263 9.01 2.21 -3.69
C SER A 263 7.78 1.99 -2.83
N TYR A 264 7.40 0.73 -2.65
CA TYR A 264 6.25 0.37 -1.82
C TYR A 264 6.68 0.08 -0.38
N HIS A 265 7.79 -0.63 -0.20
CA HIS A 265 8.26 -1.01 1.12
C HIS A 265 9.70 -0.58 1.35
N LEU A 266 9.94 0.00 2.53
CA LEU A 266 11.27 0.38 2.97
C LEU A 266 11.79 -0.61 4.04
N PHE A 267 13.09 -0.83 4.12
CA PHE A 267 13.69 -1.59 5.22
C PHE A 267 13.73 -0.75 6.49
N ASN A 268 14.45 0.37 6.44
CA ASN A 268 14.69 1.25 7.57
C ASN A 268 15.24 2.60 7.13
N CYS A 269 15.15 3.59 8.01
CA CYS A 269 15.86 4.85 7.89
C CYS A 269 16.61 5.15 9.17
N PHE A 270 17.79 5.75 9.09
CA PHE A 270 18.55 6.16 10.26
C PHE A 270 19.46 7.34 9.93
N GLU A 271 19.93 8.00 10.99
CA GLU A 271 20.90 9.10 10.89
C GLU A 271 22.32 8.56 10.97
N ASP A 272 23.19 9.08 10.12
CA ASP A 272 24.62 8.76 10.05
C ASP A 272 25.41 10.06 9.92
N GLU A 273 25.88 10.59 11.05
CA GLU A 273 26.54 11.91 11.11
C GLU A 273 25.66 13.01 10.49
N ASN A 274 26.09 13.57 9.35
CA ASN A 274 25.38 14.62 8.62
C ASN A 274 24.44 14.05 7.52
N GLU A 275 24.31 12.73 7.44
CA GLU A 275 23.45 12.06 6.45
C GLU A 275 22.21 11.43 7.09
N VAL A 276 21.15 11.35 6.29
CA VAL A 276 20.04 10.43 6.53
C VAL A 276 20.15 9.29 5.52
N VAL A 277 20.25 8.06 6.03
CA VAL A 277 20.32 6.85 5.22
C VAL A 277 18.91 6.25 5.14
N VAL A 278 18.42 6.05 3.93
CA VAL A 278 17.15 5.40 3.61
C VAL A 278 17.44 4.11 2.89
N ARG A 279 16.93 2.99 3.40
CA ARG A 279 17.07 1.67 2.76
C ARG A 279 15.68 1.15 2.44
N GLY A 280 15.50 0.65 1.22
CA GLY A 280 14.21 0.12 0.79
C GLY A 280 14.27 -0.73 -0.45
N CYS A 281 13.11 -1.15 -0.91
CA CYS A 281 12.97 -1.88 -2.15
C CYS A 281 12.56 -0.89 -3.26
N ARG A 282 13.45 -0.72 -4.24
CA ARG A 282 13.29 0.19 -5.38
C ARG A 282 12.79 -0.60 -6.59
N ILE A 283 11.76 -0.08 -7.24
CA ILE A 283 11.23 -0.57 -8.51
C ILE A 283 11.32 0.56 -9.53
N LEU A 284 11.68 0.30 -10.78
CA LEU A 284 11.81 1.38 -11.77
C LEU A 284 10.45 1.86 -12.29
N VAL A 285 9.45 0.97 -12.32
CA VAL A 285 8.07 1.28 -12.71
C VAL A 285 7.09 0.78 -11.66
N SER A 286 5.96 1.48 -11.51
CA SER A 286 4.85 1.07 -10.67
C SER A 286 4.30 -0.30 -11.06
N ILE A 287 4.25 -1.20 -10.07
CA ILE A 287 3.52 -2.47 -10.17
C ILE A 287 2.00 -2.28 -10.19
N ILE A 288 1.48 -1.12 -9.75
CA ILE A 288 0.08 -0.76 -9.95
C ILE A 288 -0.07 -0.32 -11.40
N PRO A 289 -0.81 -1.08 -12.24
CA PRO A 289 -0.93 -0.78 -13.66
C PRO A 289 -1.71 0.52 -13.85
N SER A 290 -1.23 1.38 -14.74
CA SER A 290 -2.06 2.48 -15.26
C SER A 290 -3.13 1.92 -16.21
N ASP A 291 -4.27 2.62 -16.33
CA ASP A 291 -5.35 2.25 -17.25
C ASP A 291 -4.91 2.17 -18.73
N ARG A 292 -3.70 2.68 -19.06
CA ARG A 292 -3.09 2.57 -20.39
C ARG A 292 -2.68 1.14 -20.72
N TYR A 293 -2.33 0.36 -19.71
CA TYR A 293 -2.07 -1.06 -19.84
C TYR A 293 -3.40 -1.79 -19.66
N ARG A 294 -4.24 -1.79 -20.71
CA ARG A 294 -5.38 -2.73 -20.87
C ARG A 294 -4.92 -4.20 -20.96
N ALA A 295 -3.78 -4.53 -20.38
CA ALA A 295 -3.32 -5.90 -20.24
C ALA A 295 -4.21 -6.61 -19.21
N ASP A 296 -4.32 -7.91 -19.35
CA ASP A 296 -4.80 -8.78 -18.29
C ASP A 296 -3.97 -8.49 -17.02
N LYS A 297 -4.60 -7.92 -15.99
CA LYS A 297 -3.92 -7.51 -14.75
C LYS A 297 -3.27 -8.70 -14.05
N SER A 298 -3.83 -9.91 -14.19
CA SER A 298 -3.20 -11.12 -13.69
C SER A 298 -1.85 -11.34 -14.36
N LYS A 299 -1.73 -11.04 -15.66
CA LYS A 299 -0.44 -11.06 -16.38
C LYS A 299 0.48 -9.94 -15.89
N TRP A 300 -0.02 -8.71 -15.70
CA TRP A 300 0.81 -7.59 -15.21
C TRP A 300 1.43 -7.88 -13.83
N TYR A 301 0.63 -8.34 -12.87
CA TYR A 301 1.14 -8.76 -11.58
C TYR A 301 2.02 -10.01 -11.69
N GLY A 302 1.72 -10.91 -12.62
CA GLY A 302 2.59 -12.02 -12.98
C GLY A 302 4.01 -11.56 -13.35
N ARG A 303 4.15 -10.51 -14.18
CA ARG A 303 5.46 -9.95 -14.55
C ARG A 303 6.24 -9.38 -13.36
N ALA A 304 5.56 -8.77 -12.41
CA ALA A 304 6.20 -8.14 -11.25
C ALA A 304 6.61 -9.14 -10.16
N PHE A 305 5.93 -10.28 -10.05
CA PHE A 305 6.06 -11.18 -8.90
C PHE A 305 6.40 -12.64 -9.25
N LEU A 306 6.25 -13.05 -10.51
CA LEU A 306 6.62 -14.38 -10.98
C LEU A 306 7.90 -14.31 -11.81
N GLN A 307 8.57 -15.45 -11.95
CA GLN A 307 9.71 -15.51 -12.86
C GLN A 307 9.26 -15.26 -14.30
N PRO A 308 10.03 -14.50 -15.08
CA PRO A 308 9.77 -14.38 -16.49
C PRO A 308 10.04 -15.73 -17.15
N ASP A 309 9.01 -16.31 -17.74
CA ASP A 309 9.18 -17.44 -18.65
C ASP A 309 9.75 -16.89 -19.97
N LYS A 310 11.08 -16.97 -20.13
CA LYS A 310 11.79 -16.43 -21.30
C LYS A 310 11.38 -17.09 -22.61
N ASP A 311 10.77 -18.27 -22.54
CA ASP A 311 10.29 -19.02 -23.70
C ASP A 311 8.80 -18.72 -23.99
N SER A 312 8.12 -17.95 -23.14
CA SER A 312 6.74 -17.51 -23.34
C SER A 312 6.64 -16.40 -24.39
N GLU A 313 5.60 -16.46 -25.21
CA GLU A 313 5.25 -15.38 -26.16
C GLU A 313 4.92 -14.06 -25.45
N ASP A 314 4.58 -14.10 -24.16
CA ASP A 314 4.31 -12.92 -23.35
C ASP A 314 5.59 -12.28 -22.75
N PHE A 315 6.78 -12.89 -22.86
CA PHE A 315 8.01 -12.31 -22.30
C PHE A 315 8.39 -10.99 -22.99
N ASP A 316 8.59 -9.94 -22.19
CA ASP A 316 9.05 -8.64 -22.67
C ASP A 316 10.21 -8.16 -21.79
N PRO A 317 11.48 -8.32 -22.24
CA PRO A 317 12.64 -7.93 -21.45
C PRO A 317 12.70 -6.43 -21.17
N SER A 318 12.00 -5.59 -21.94
CA SER A 318 11.93 -4.14 -21.70
C SER A 318 10.99 -3.77 -20.55
N LEU A 319 10.03 -4.64 -20.22
CA LEU A 319 9.05 -4.44 -19.14
C LEU A 319 9.32 -5.32 -17.92
N ASP A 320 9.69 -6.58 -18.13
CA ASP A 320 9.84 -7.57 -17.05
C ASP A 320 11.03 -7.22 -16.14
N VAL A 321 12.10 -6.67 -16.68
CA VAL A 321 13.29 -6.28 -15.90
C VAL A 321 13.02 -5.07 -15.00
N ILE A 322 12.19 -4.13 -15.45
CA ILE A 322 11.96 -2.85 -14.76
C ILE A 322 10.88 -2.92 -13.68
N LEU A 323 10.11 -4.01 -13.63
CA LEU A 323 9.09 -4.29 -12.62
C LEU A 323 9.64 -5.02 -11.38
N PHE A 324 10.90 -5.44 -11.41
CA PHE A 324 11.52 -6.11 -10.28
C PHE A 324 12.03 -5.14 -9.22
N SER A 325 11.64 -5.46 -7.99
CA SER A 325 11.99 -4.72 -6.78
C SER A 325 13.36 -5.14 -6.27
N HIS A 326 14.22 -4.19 -5.93
CA HIS A 326 15.60 -4.47 -5.51
C HIS A 326 15.97 -3.69 -4.24
N PRO A 327 16.74 -4.29 -3.31
CA PRO A 327 17.30 -3.57 -2.17
C PRO A 327 18.21 -2.43 -2.60
N TYR A 328 17.88 -1.22 -2.17
CA TYR A 328 18.51 0.02 -2.58
C TYR A 328 18.74 0.95 -1.37
N GLU A 329 19.82 1.72 -1.39
CA GLU A 329 20.18 2.69 -0.36
C GLU A 329 20.26 4.09 -0.98
N TRP A 330 19.65 5.06 -0.30
CA TRP A 330 19.84 6.49 -0.54
C TRP A 330 20.50 7.10 0.69
N ARG A 331 21.57 7.86 0.48
CA ARG A 331 22.28 8.63 1.51
C ARG A 331 22.10 10.11 1.20
N LEU A 332 21.40 10.79 2.10
CA LEU A 332 20.95 12.18 1.92
C LEU A 332 21.78 13.08 2.82
N ASN A 333 22.70 13.85 2.26
CA ASN A 333 23.60 14.69 3.04
C ASN A 333 22.93 16.04 3.37
N LEU A 334 22.63 16.26 4.65
CA LEU A 334 21.90 17.44 5.14
C LEU A 334 22.70 18.74 5.05
N GLU A 335 24.03 18.65 4.94
CA GLU A 335 24.92 19.82 4.89
C GLU A 335 25.17 20.27 3.45
N SER A 336 25.51 19.34 2.56
CA SER A 336 25.78 19.64 1.14
C SER A 336 24.51 19.67 0.28
N GLY A 337 23.41 19.06 0.73
CA GLY A 337 22.19 18.88 -0.06
C GLY A 337 22.32 17.82 -1.16
N THR A 338 23.38 17.00 -1.15
CA THR A 338 23.64 15.99 -2.18
C THR A 338 23.10 14.61 -1.80
N THR A 339 22.71 13.84 -2.82
CA THR A 339 22.31 12.43 -2.71
C THR A 339 23.43 11.52 -3.24
N ASN A 340 23.71 10.43 -2.53
CA ASN A 340 24.40 9.25 -3.08
C ASN A 340 23.45 8.05 -3.00
N GLU A 341 23.28 7.30 -4.08
CA GLU A 341 22.32 6.21 -4.13
C GLU A 341 22.83 5.00 -4.92
N GLY A 342 22.38 3.79 -4.55
CA GLY A 342 22.84 2.56 -5.19
C GLY A 342 22.26 1.27 -4.63
N TYR A 343 22.46 0.17 -5.36
CA TYR A 343 22.02 -1.16 -4.93
C TYR A 343 22.81 -1.64 -3.71
N ILE A 344 22.10 -2.16 -2.71
CA ILE A 344 22.71 -2.72 -1.49
C ILE A 344 23.32 -4.09 -1.78
N THR A 345 22.63 -4.91 -2.57
CA THR A 345 23.03 -6.27 -2.90
C THR A 345 23.54 -6.36 -4.33
N SER A 346 22.65 -6.65 -5.28
CA SER A 346 22.93 -6.68 -6.71
C SER A 346 21.63 -6.52 -7.48
N GLU A 347 21.72 -6.01 -8.70
CA GLU A 347 20.63 -5.93 -9.69
C GLU A 347 20.12 -7.30 -10.15
N LYS A 348 20.77 -8.40 -9.74
CA LYS A 348 20.45 -9.75 -10.19
C LYS A 348 19.43 -10.45 -9.29
N VAL A 349 19.19 -9.93 -8.09
CA VAL A 349 18.35 -10.60 -7.10
C VAL A 349 17.27 -9.63 -6.65
N ALA A 350 16.08 -9.84 -7.21
CA ALA A 350 14.89 -9.10 -6.85
C ALA A 350 14.41 -9.52 -5.45
N MET A 351 14.06 -8.56 -4.61
CA MET A 351 13.54 -8.79 -3.27
C MET A 351 12.50 -7.75 -2.89
N ASP A 352 11.47 -8.18 -2.16
CA ASP A 352 10.45 -7.30 -1.58
C ASP A 352 10.00 -7.83 -0.21
N PHE A 353 9.00 -7.18 0.39
CA PHE A 353 8.51 -7.44 1.74
C PHE A 353 9.62 -7.39 2.81
N PRO A 354 10.37 -6.28 2.89
CA PRO A 354 11.43 -6.09 3.86
C PRO A 354 10.90 -6.02 5.30
N VAL A 355 11.59 -6.69 6.20
CA VAL A 355 11.37 -6.67 7.65
C VAL A 355 12.70 -6.48 8.37
N ILE A 356 12.68 -5.75 9.48
CA ILE A 356 13.82 -5.61 10.39
C ILE A 356 13.37 -5.96 11.81
N ASN A 357 14.32 -6.07 12.74
CA ASN A 357 13.97 -6.09 14.15
C ASN A 357 13.46 -4.70 14.57
N ASP A 358 12.23 -4.64 15.09
CA ASP A 358 11.54 -3.39 15.44
C ASP A 358 12.31 -2.53 16.45
N LYS A 359 13.17 -3.15 17.29
CA LYS A 359 14.10 -2.44 18.18
C LYS A 359 15.15 -1.61 17.44
N PHE A 360 15.18 -1.65 16.11
CA PHE A 360 16.05 -0.82 15.29
C PHE A 360 15.30 0.13 14.34
N ILE A 361 13.96 0.22 14.42
CA ILE A 361 13.22 1.23 13.65
C ILE A 361 13.78 2.63 13.97
N GLY A 362 14.23 3.35 12.95
CA GLY A 362 14.74 4.71 13.09
C GLY A 362 16.19 4.85 13.53
N ILE A 363 16.89 3.74 13.80
CA ILE A 363 18.30 3.70 14.16
C ILE A 363 19.05 2.68 13.31
N ARG A 364 20.39 2.78 13.28
CA ARG A 364 21.24 1.91 12.46
C ARG A 364 21.00 0.43 12.80
N ASN A 365 20.75 -0.38 11.76
CA ASN A 365 20.63 -1.83 11.84
C ASN A 365 21.61 -2.53 10.90
N LYS A 366 22.07 -3.72 11.31
CA LYS A 366 23.00 -4.55 10.52
C LYS A 366 22.31 -5.57 9.62
N TYR A 367 21.10 -5.98 10.00
CA TYR A 367 20.37 -7.06 9.34
C TYR A 367 18.97 -6.61 8.95
N GLY A 368 18.53 -7.07 7.79
CA GLY A 368 17.15 -7.04 7.32
C GLY A 368 16.80 -8.39 6.71
N TYR A 369 15.52 -8.66 6.57
CA TYR A 369 14.99 -9.88 5.99
C TYR A 369 14.05 -9.49 4.87
N ALA A 370 14.10 -10.15 3.73
CA ALA A 370 13.19 -9.90 2.63
C ALA A 370 12.87 -11.19 1.89
N GLN A 371 11.73 -11.20 1.21
CA GLN A 371 11.36 -12.29 0.32
C GLN A 371 12.05 -12.08 -1.02
N VAL A 372 12.71 -13.13 -1.51
CA VAL A 372 13.33 -13.08 -2.84
C VAL A 372 12.26 -13.33 -3.90
N VAL A 373 12.15 -12.40 -4.84
CA VAL A 373 11.30 -12.48 -6.03
C VAL A 373 12.09 -13.21 -7.12
N ASP A 374 12.56 -14.43 -6.82
CA ASP A 374 13.20 -15.43 -7.71
C ASP A 374 14.13 -16.34 -6.89
N SER A 375 13.80 -17.62 -6.74
CA SER A 375 14.86 -18.62 -6.91
C SER A 375 14.28 -19.95 -7.33
N LEU A 376 15.04 -20.70 -8.13
CA LEU A 376 14.89 -22.13 -8.38
C LEU A 376 14.69 -23.00 -7.11
N ALA A 377 14.90 -22.44 -5.91
CA ALA A 377 14.60 -23.08 -4.64
C ALA A 377 13.17 -22.79 -4.15
N THR A 378 12.57 -21.65 -4.49
CA THR A 378 11.16 -21.32 -4.14
C THR A 378 10.18 -22.26 -4.83
N SER A 379 10.46 -22.64 -6.10
CA SER A 379 9.65 -23.61 -6.87
C SER A 379 9.76 -25.05 -6.36
N LYS A 380 10.84 -25.39 -5.63
CA LYS A 380 11.06 -26.73 -5.06
C LYS A 380 10.68 -26.84 -3.58
N THR A 381 10.59 -25.73 -2.84
CA THR A 381 10.49 -25.75 -1.36
C THR A 381 9.50 -24.75 -0.71
N GLY A 382 8.84 -23.87 -1.49
CA GLY A 382 7.97 -22.80 -0.97
C GLY A 382 8.71 -21.48 -0.68
N ASN A 383 7.98 -20.42 -0.29
CA ASN A 383 8.50 -19.06 -0.07
C ASN A 383 9.84 -19.03 0.72
N ILE A 384 10.88 -18.42 0.14
CA ILE A 384 12.19 -18.30 0.76
C ILE A 384 12.36 -16.90 1.36
N LEU A 385 12.60 -16.86 2.67
CA LEU A 385 13.04 -15.68 3.38
C LEU A 385 14.56 -15.62 3.32
N THR A 386 15.10 -14.51 2.86
CA THR A 386 16.56 -14.28 2.77
C THR A 386 16.99 -13.19 3.72
N VAL A 387 18.14 -13.41 4.36
CA VAL A 387 18.79 -12.40 5.20
C VAL A 387 19.61 -11.47 4.32
N VAL A 388 19.34 -10.18 4.41
CA VAL A 388 20.12 -9.10 3.83
C VAL A 388 21.03 -8.54 4.93
N ILE A 389 22.35 -8.66 4.71
CA ILE A 389 23.37 -8.14 5.61
C ILE A 389 23.84 -6.79 5.07
N PHE A 390 23.70 -5.73 5.86
CA PHE A 390 23.99 -4.36 5.43
C PHE A 390 25.41 -3.87 5.73
N GLU A 391 26.13 -4.51 6.65
CA GLU A 391 27.52 -4.17 6.98
C GLU A 391 28.47 -5.32 6.59
N LYS A 392 29.50 -5.02 5.77
CA LYS A 392 30.58 -5.97 5.48
C LYS A 392 31.48 -6.13 6.70
N SER A 393 31.84 -7.36 7.07
CA SER A 393 33.10 -7.58 7.82
C SER A 393 34.28 -7.37 6.87
N SER A 394 35.41 -6.90 7.38
CA SER A 394 36.64 -6.53 6.66
C SER A 394 37.32 -7.66 5.85
N SER A 395 36.67 -8.80 5.71
CA SER A 395 37.06 -9.91 4.87
C SER A 395 35.79 -10.63 4.42
N SER A 396 35.62 -10.77 3.10
CA SER A 396 34.62 -11.60 2.39
C SER A 396 33.32 -10.90 1.93
N GLN A 397 32.82 -11.42 0.81
CA GLN A 397 31.70 -10.98 -0.02
C GLN A 397 30.38 -10.80 0.77
N LEU A 398 29.43 -10.04 0.20
CA LEU A 398 28.02 -10.06 0.66
C LEU A 398 27.54 -11.52 0.67
N PHE A 399 27.23 -12.04 1.85
CA PHE A 399 26.60 -13.36 1.98
C PHE A 399 25.08 -13.18 1.96
N LEU A 400 24.43 -13.63 0.88
CA LEU A 400 23.03 -14.06 0.98
C LEU A 400 23.01 -15.37 1.78
N LEU A 401 22.56 -15.32 3.03
CA LEU A 401 22.11 -16.54 3.71
C LEU A 401 20.60 -16.69 3.50
N SER A 402 20.24 -17.63 2.64
CA SER A 402 18.87 -18.10 2.50
C SER A 402 18.62 -19.16 3.56
N PHE A 403 17.68 -18.92 4.47
CA PHE A 403 17.25 -19.92 5.44
C PHE A 403 15.93 -20.53 4.96
N LEU A 404 15.90 -21.86 4.82
CA LEU A 404 14.65 -22.59 4.75
C LEU A 404 14.02 -22.54 6.14
N LEU A 405 12.85 -21.93 6.30
CA LEU A 405 12.05 -22.06 7.53
C LEU A 405 11.51 -23.49 7.64
N HIS A 406 12.36 -24.43 8.03
CA HIS A 406 11.98 -25.67 8.68
C HIS A 406 12.14 -25.48 10.18
N ASN A 407 10.99 -25.41 10.88
CA ASN A 407 10.84 -25.28 12.34
C ASN A 407 11.28 -23.94 12.99
N PRO A 408 10.36 -23.20 13.66
CA PRO A 408 10.70 -22.03 14.46
C PRO A 408 11.25 -22.35 15.86
N CYS A 409 11.64 -23.60 16.13
CA CYS A 409 12.14 -24.01 17.44
C CYS A 409 13.67 -24.16 17.43
N SER A 410 14.39 -23.03 17.42
CA SER A 410 15.67 -22.84 18.13
C SER A 410 16.42 -21.61 17.61
N TRP A 411 16.12 -20.44 18.17
CA TRP A 411 17.06 -19.31 18.16
C TRP A 411 17.18 -18.79 19.59
N HIS A 412 18.12 -19.35 20.34
CA HIS A 412 18.80 -18.66 21.44
C HIS A 412 20.18 -18.26 20.91
N VAL A 413 20.47 -16.96 20.96
CA VAL A 413 21.66 -16.27 21.52
C VAL A 413 21.55 -14.80 21.10
#